data_AF-A0A359KQY9-F1
#
_entry.id   AF-A0A359KQY9-F1
#
_cell.length_a   1.000
_cell.length_b   1.000
_cell.length_c   1.000
_cell.angle_alpha   90.00
_cell.angle_beta   90.00
_cell.angle_gamma   90.00
#
_symmetry.space_group_name_H-M   'P 1'
#
loop_
_entity.id
_entity.type
_entity.pdbx_description
1 polymer ?
#
loop_
_entity_poly.entity_id
_entity_poly.type
_entity_poly.pdbx_seq_one_letter_code
_entity_poly.pdbx_strand_id
1 'polypeptide(L)'
;SLRVRGAPAIGIAAAFGLDIAARASLATERAAFLADLDAARVYLASSRPTAVNLFWALDRVWARVSNEQGDVATLRAAVRAEALAILEDDRAAGRAIGEYGAALLTDGAVLTHCNAGGLATSGYGTALAPIYLAHEQGKAIAVFADETRPLLQG
;
A
#
# COMPACT_ATOMS: atom_id res chain seq x y z
N SER A 1 9.87 -13.11 -4.95
CA SER A 1 10.61 -12.91 -3.69
C SER A 1 9.72 -12.12 -2.71
N LEU A 2 9.90 -12.24 -1.39
CA LEU A 2 9.09 -11.54 -0.37
C LEU A 2 9.74 -10.21 0.09
N ARG A 3 10.38 -9.48 -0.84
CA ARG A 3 11.11 -8.25 -0.52
C ARG A 3 10.18 -7.11 -0.08
N VAL A 4 8.95 -7.10 -0.59
CA VAL A 4 7.86 -6.26 -0.11
C VAL A 4 6.76 -7.18 0.41
N ARG A 5 6.32 -6.94 1.65
CA ARG A 5 5.31 -7.74 2.35
C ARG A 5 4.34 -6.84 3.10
N GLY A 6 3.13 -7.35 3.38
CA GLY A 6 2.03 -6.56 3.92
C GLY A 6 1.06 -6.16 2.82
N ALA A 7 -0.24 -6.39 3.04
CA ALA A 7 -1.25 -6.17 2.00
C ALA A 7 -1.23 -4.73 1.47
N PRO A 8 -1.19 -3.68 2.32
CA PRO A 8 -1.09 -2.31 1.82
C PRO A 8 0.22 -2.02 1.07
N ALA A 9 1.37 -2.41 1.64
CA ALA A 9 2.66 -2.19 1.00
C ALA A 9 2.77 -2.86 -0.39
N ILE A 10 2.15 -4.04 -0.57
CA ILE A 10 2.08 -4.71 -1.88
C ILE A 10 1.26 -3.89 -2.87
N GLY A 11 0.10 -3.37 -2.45
CA GLY A 11 -0.74 -2.52 -3.31
C GLY A 11 -0.03 -1.24 -3.72
N ILE A 12 0.59 -0.55 -2.76
CA ILE A 12 1.39 0.65 -3.00
C ILE A 12 2.54 0.37 -3.97
N ALA A 13 3.29 -0.72 -3.74
CA ALA A 13 4.40 -1.10 -4.61
C ALA A 13 3.93 -1.39 -6.04
N ALA A 14 2.75 -1.98 -6.21
CA ALA A 14 2.16 -2.23 -7.53
C ALA A 14 1.76 -0.95 -8.25
N ALA A 15 1.14 0.00 -7.54
CA ALA A 15 0.80 1.31 -8.10
C ALA A 15 2.06 2.07 -8.58
N PHE A 16 3.13 2.05 -7.78
CA PHE A 16 4.43 2.61 -8.21
C PHE A 16 5.10 1.78 -9.32
N GLY A 17 4.84 0.48 -9.38
CA GLY A 17 5.23 -0.36 -10.52
C GLY A 17 4.63 0.13 -11.84
N LEU A 18 3.35 0.54 -11.82
CA LEU A 18 2.71 1.17 -12.97
C LEU A 18 3.29 2.55 -13.29
N ASP A 19 3.62 3.39 -12.30
CA ASP A 19 4.33 4.66 -12.53
C ASP A 19 5.69 4.45 -13.22
N ILE A 20 6.45 3.43 -12.79
CA ILE A 20 7.72 3.07 -13.41
C ILE A 20 7.50 2.64 -14.87
N ALA A 21 6.52 1.77 -15.14
CA ALA A 21 6.20 1.34 -16.49
C ALA A 21 5.74 2.51 -17.39
N ALA A 22 4.89 3.40 -16.86
CA ALA A 22 4.42 4.60 -17.55
C ALA A 22 5.57 5.56 -17.90
N ARG A 23 6.58 5.68 -17.03
CA ARG A 23 7.79 6.48 -17.31
C ARG A 23 8.72 5.82 -18.31
N ALA A 24 8.73 4.48 -18.39
CA ALA A 24 9.53 3.72 -19.34
C ALA A 24 8.89 3.64 -20.74
N SER A 25 7.58 3.84 -20.87
CA SER A 25 6.89 3.83 -22.16
C SER A 25 7.38 4.96 -23.07
N LEU A 26 7.74 4.58 -24.30
CA LEU A 26 8.15 5.47 -25.40
C LEU A 26 6.97 5.87 -26.30
N ALA A 27 5.76 5.45 -25.98
CA ALA A 27 4.57 5.75 -26.77
C ALA A 27 4.35 7.27 -26.87
N THR A 28 4.01 7.74 -28.07
CA THR A 28 3.57 9.12 -28.32
C THR A 28 2.05 9.23 -28.43
N GLU A 29 1.40 8.11 -28.73
CA GLU A 29 -0.05 8.01 -28.92
C GLU A 29 -0.72 7.38 -27.70
N ARG A 30 -1.92 7.90 -27.36
CA ARG A 30 -2.72 7.41 -26.23
C ARG A 30 -2.93 5.90 -26.26
N ALA A 31 -3.34 5.35 -27.41
CA ALA A 31 -3.67 3.93 -27.51
C ALA A 31 -2.47 3.03 -27.22
N ALA A 32 -1.29 3.40 -27.74
CA ALA A 32 -0.04 2.67 -27.49
C ALA A 32 0.38 2.78 -26.01
N PHE A 33 0.27 3.97 -25.41
CA PHE A 33 0.57 4.16 -24.00
C PHE A 33 -0.33 3.32 -23.08
N LEU A 34 -1.64 3.27 -23.37
CA LEU A 34 -2.58 2.45 -22.60
C LEU A 34 -2.31 0.96 -22.77
N ALA A 35 -1.87 0.51 -23.95
CA ALA A 35 -1.47 -0.87 -24.18
C ALA A 35 -0.21 -1.25 -23.38
N ASP A 36 0.81 -0.39 -23.36
CA ASP A 36 2.01 -0.59 -22.54
C ASP A 36 1.66 -0.69 -21.05
N LEU A 37 0.77 0.19 -20.59
CA LEU A 37 0.33 0.23 -19.20
C LEU A 37 -0.50 -1.00 -18.81
N ASP A 38 -1.40 -1.47 -19.68
CA ASP A 38 -2.20 -2.68 -19.41
C ASP A 38 -1.33 -3.93 -19.41
N ALA A 39 -0.33 -4.02 -20.30
CA ALA A 39 0.65 -5.11 -20.28
C ALA A 39 1.42 -5.14 -18.94
N ALA A 40 1.84 -3.98 -18.43
CA ALA A 40 2.46 -3.88 -17.11
C ALA A 40 1.48 -4.25 -15.98
N ARG A 41 0.22 -3.84 -16.08
CA ARG A 41 -0.84 -4.17 -15.11
C ARG A 41 -1.05 -5.69 -15.01
N VAL A 42 -1.20 -6.36 -16.14
CA VAL A 42 -1.37 -7.82 -16.22
C VAL A 42 -0.14 -8.54 -15.66
N TYR A 43 1.06 -8.07 -16.01
CA TYR A 43 2.30 -8.64 -15.47
C TYR A 43 2.38 -8.51 -13.94
N LEU A 44 2.13 -7.32 -13.39
CA LEU A 44 2.16 -7.08 -11.94
C LEU A 44 1.09 -7.90 -11.20
N ALA A 45 -0.11 -8.00 -11.76
CA ALA A 45 -1.23 -8.79 -11.23
C ALA A 45 -0.87 -10.28 -11.08
N SER A 46 -0.05 -10.83 -11.98
CA SER A 46 0.39 -12.23 -11.92
C SER A 46 1.33 -12.56 -10.75
N SER A 47 1.92 -11.54 -10.11
CA SER A 47 2.95 -11.75 -9.08
C SER A 47 2.43 -12.44 -7.81
N ARG A 48 1.17 -12.15 -7.41
CA ARG A 48 0.53 -12.68 -6.19
C ARG A 48 -0.98 -12.81 -6.37
N PRO A 49 -1.48 -13.93 -6.93
CA PRO A 49 -2.88 -14.08 -7.36
C PRO A 49 -3.96 -13.91 -6.28
N THR A 50 -3.60 -13.97 -5.00
CA THR A 50 -4.52 -13.83 -3.87
C THR A 50 -4.40 -12.50 -3.12
N ALA A 51 -3.48 -11.62 -3.53
CA ALA A 51 -3.25 -10.34 -2.86
C ALA A 51 -4.32 -9.32 -3.26
N VAL A 52 -5.44 -9.23 -2.54
CA VAL A 52 -6.54 -8.32 -2.90
C VAL A 52 -6.09 -6.86 -3.08
N ASN A 53 -5.25 -6.34 -2.18
CA ASN A 53 -4.72 -4.97 -2.29
C ASN A 53 -3.85 -4.72 -3.54
N LEU A 54 -3.23 -5.77 -4.10
CA LEU A 54 -2.51 -5.68 -5.38
C LEU A 54 -3.49 -5.31 -6.49
N PHE A 55 -4.56 -6.10 -6.65
CA PHE A 55 -5.56 -5.88 -7.69
C PHE A 55 -6.29 -4.56 -7.49
N TRP A 56 -6.71 -4.24 -6.26
CA TRP A 56 -7.35 -2.97 -5.94
C TRP A 56 -6.50 -1.77 -6.37
N ALA A 57 -5.20 -1.77 -6.06
CA ALA A 57 -4.32 -0.66 -6.42
C ALA A 57 -4.12 -0.55 -7.94
N LEU A 58 -3.90 -1.67 -8.62
CA LEU A 58 -3.75 -1.73 -10.07
C LEU A 58 -5.00 -1.25 -10.80
N ASP A 59 -6.17 -1.71 -10.39
CA ASP A 59 -7.45 -1.36 -11.00
C ASP A 59 -7.83 0.10 -10.71
N ARG A 60 -7.49 0.63 -9.53
CA ARG A 60 -7.69 2.04 -9.19
C ARG A 60 -6.86 2.96 -10.08
N VAL A 61 -5.58 2.65 -10.29
CA VAL A 61 -4.71 3.41 -11.22
C VAL A 61 -5.22 3.29 -12.65
N TRP A 62 -5.61 2.09 -13.09
CA TRP A 62 -6.16 1.88 -14.43
C TRP A 62 -7.45 2.68 -14.66
N ALA A 63 -8.38 2.67 -13.70
CA ALA A 63 -9.63 3.42 -13.77
C ALA A 63 -9.38 4.93 -13.86
N ARG A 64 -8.39 5.46 -13.12
CA ARG A 64 -8.01 6.87 -13.21
C ARG A 64 -7.52 7.23 -14.61
N VAL A 65 -6.61 6.44 -15.16
CA VAL A 65 -5.90 6.77 -16.41
C VAL A 65 -6.76 6.50 -17.65
N SER A 66 -7.57 5.45 -17.65
CA SER A 66 -8.47 5.13 -18.76
C SER A 66 -9.54 6.20 -18.99
N ASN A 67 -9.99 6.86 -17.92
CA ASN A 67 -10.95 7.97 -17.97
C ASN A 67 -10.31 9.35 -18.16
N GLU A 68 -9.01 9.48 -17.94
CA GLU A 68 -8.29 10.75 -18.07
C GLU A 68 -8.23 11.18 -19.54
N GLN A 69 -8.33 12.48 -19.82
CA GLN A 69 -8.22 13.05 -21.16
C GLN A 69 -6.87 13.73 -21.35
N GLY A 70 -6.37 13.79 -22.58
CA GLY A 70 -5.12 14.47 -22.90
C GLY A 70 -4.07 13.57 -23.54
N ASP A 71 -2.87 14.14 -23.67
CA ASP A 71 -1.71 13.50 -24.29
C ASP A 71 -1.01 12.49 -23.34
N VAL A 72 0.00 11.80 -23.86
CA VAL A 72 0.75 10.81 -23.07
C VAL A 72 1.41 11.43 -21.83
N ALA A 73 1.86 12.68 -21.90
CA ALA A 73 2.41 13.39 -20.74
C ALA A 73 1.36 13.54 -19.61
N THR A 74 0.14 13.93 -19.98
CA THR A 74 -1.00 14.04 -19.05
C THR A 74 -1.35 12.69 -18.42
N LEU A 75 -1.42 11.62 -19.24
CA LEU A 75 -1.71 10.27 -18.75
C LEU A 75 -0.63 9.74 -17.80
N ARG A 76 0.65 9.96 -18.13
CA ARG A 76 1.77 9.59 -17.27
C ARG A 76 1.73 10.34 -15.93
N ALA A 77 1.39 11.63 -15.95
CA ALA A 77 1.19 12.39 -14.72
C ALA A 77 0.01 11.86 -13.88
N ALA A 78 -1.08 11.44 -14.53
CA ALA A 78 -2.23 10.84 -13.85
C ALA A 78 -1.89 9.50 -13.17
N VAL A 79 -1.09 8.63 -13.81
CA VAL A 79 -0.58 7.40 -13.19
C VAL A 79 0.18 7.72 -11.90
N ARG A 80 1.13 8.67 -11.99
CA ARG A 80 1.96 9.08 -10.85
C ARG A 80 1.12 9.67 -9.71
N ALA A 81 0.18 10.55 -10.05
CA ALA A 81 -0.69 11.19 -9.08
C ALA A 81 -1.54 10.16 -8.32
N GLU A 82 -2.08 9.16 -9.03
CA GLU A 82 -2.89 8.12 -8.40
C GLU A 82 -2.05 7.18 -7.51
N ALA A 83 -0.82 6.84 -7.92
CA ALA A 83 0.08 6.05 -7.08
C ALA A 83 0.46 6.79 -5.78
N LEU A 84 0.70 8.10 -5.86
CA LEU A 84 0.92 8.95 -4.67
C LEU A 84 -0.34 9.07 -3.81
N ALA A 85 -1.52 9.20 -4.42
CA ALA A 85 -2.79 9.24 -3.69
C ALA A 85 -3.02 7.94 -2.89
N ILE A 86 -2.76 6.77 -3.48
CA ILE A 86 -2.85 5.48 -2.78
C ILE A 86 -1.90 5.42 -1.58
N LEU A 87 -0.68 5.96 -1.71
CA LEU A 87 0.28 6.04 -0.62
C LEU A 87 -0.25 6.91 0.53
N GLU A 88 -0.73 8.12 0.21
CA GLU A 88 -1.22 9.05 1.23
C GLU A 88 -2.52 8.57 1.89
N ASP A 89 -3.41 7.92 1.13
CA ASP A 89 -4.62 7.31 1.67
C ASP A 89 -4.29 6.22 2.69
N ASP A 90 -3.28 5.38 2.42
CA ASP A 90 -2.82 4.37 3.38
C ASP A 90 -2.20 4.99 4.64
N ARG A 91 -1.45 6.10 4.50
CA ARG A 91 -0.91 6.85 5.65
C ARG A 91 -2.02 7.41 6.52
N ALA A 92 -3.00 8.06 5.89
CA ALA A 92 -4.15 8.65 6.57
C ALA A 92 -4.97 7.58 7.28
N ALA A 93 -5.26 6.47 6.59
CA ALA A 93 -5.99 5.34 7.15
C ALA A 93 -5.25 4.71 8.33
N GLY A 94 -3.95 4.44 8.20
CA GLY A 94 -3.13 3.88 9.28
C GLY A 94 -3.09 4.77 10.52
N ARG A 95 -2.96 6.10 10.33
CA ARG A 95 -3.03 7.06 11.43
C ARG A 95 -4.40 7.07 12.10
N ALA A 96 -5.48 7.10 11.32
CA ALA A 96 -6.85 7.06 11.85
C ALA A 96 -7.13 5.77 12.63
N ILE A 97 -6.74 4.60 12.09
CA ILE A 97 -6.82 3.31 12.80
C ILE A 97 -6.08 3.39 14.13
N GLY A 98 -4.88 3.98 14.12
CA GLY A 98 -4.10 4.21 15.33
C GLY A 98 -4.81 5.09 16.35
N GLU A 99 -5.39 6.23 15.93
CA GLU A 99 -6.08 7.16 16.82
C GLU A 99 -7.32 6.52 17.47
N TYR A 100 -8.17 5.88 16.66
CA TYR A 100 -9.36 5.20 17.15
C TYR A 100 -9.03 4.01 18.03
N GLY A 101 -8.03 3.19 17.64
CA GLY A 101 -7.64 2.03 18.41
C GLY A 101 -6.92 2.40 19.71
N ALA A 102 -6.08 3.43 19.70
CA ALA A 102 -5.38 3.90 20.90
C ALA A 102 -6.37 4.35 21.98
N ALA A 103 -7.52 4.92 21.60
CA ALA A 103 -8.58 5.28 22.54
C ALA A 103 -9.18 4.06 23.30
N LEU A 104 -9.07 2.86 22.74
CA LEU A 104 -9.53 1.61 23.36
C LEU A 104 -8.49 0.98 24.30
N LEU A 105 -7.24 1.44 24.24
CA LEU A 105 -6.15 0.91 25.05
C LEU A 105 -6.01 1.68 26.37
N THR A 106 -5.73 0.96 27.44
CA THR A 106 -5.27 1.49 28.73
C THR A 106 -3.87 0.95 29.02
N ASP A 107 -3.25 1.40 30.10
CA ASP A 107 -2.03 0.78 30.61
C ASP A 107 -2.23 -0.73 30.77
N GLY A 108 -1.21 -1.53 30.40
CA GLY A 108 -1.29 -2.98 30.44
C GLY A 108 -0.49 -3.66 29.34
N ALA A 109 -0.97 -4.83 28.92
CA ALA A 109 -0.31 -5.67 27.94
C ALA A 109 -1.18 -5.93 26.71
N VAL A 110 -0.57 -5.91 25.53
CA VAL A 110 -1.20 -6.25 24.25
C VAL A 110 -0.46 -7.43 23.64
N LEU A 111 -1.21 -8.46 23.24
CA LEU A 111 -0.69 -9.56 22.41
C LEU A 111 -0.93 -9.23 20.94
N THR A 112 0.08 -9.42 20.09
CA THR A 112 -0.02 -9.27 18.64
C THR A 112 0.60 -10.46 17.92
N HIS A 113 0.14 -10.69 16.69
CA HIS A 113 0.56 -11.81 15.85
C HIS A 113 0.88 -11.29 14.45
N CYS A 114 1.95 -11.82 13.84
CA CYS A 114 2.55 -11.32 12.60
C CYS A 114 3.12 -9.89 12.75
N ASN A 115 3.39 -9.23 11.63
CA ASN A 115 3.84 -7.84 11.60
C ASN A 115 2.88 -7.00 10.75
N ALA A 116 2.01 -6.27 11.43
CA ALA A 116 1.04 -5.34 10.87
C ALA A 116 1.39 -3.88 11.21
N GLY A 117 2.68 -3.58 11.36
CA GLY A 117 3.22 -2.24 11.58
C GLY A 117 3.68 -1.57 10.30
N GLY A 118 4.51 -0.53 10.45
CA GLY A 118 4.95 0.31 9.33
C GLY A 118 5.76 -0.39 8.25
N LEU A 119 6.37 -1.54 8.53
CA LEU A 119 7.02 -2.35 7.49
C LEU A 119 6.01 -3.00 6.52
N ALA A 120 4.75 -3.13 6.92
CA ALA A 120 3.69 -3.74 6.13
C ALA A 120 2.79 -2.70 5.41
N THR A 121 3.00 -1.42 5.68
CA THR A 121 2.20 -0.29 5.19
C THR A 121 3.09 0.90 4.82
N SER A 122 2.51 2.09 4.61
CA SER A 122 3.23 3.33 4.27
C SER A 122 3.58 4.24 5.46
N GLY A 123 3.26 3.81 6.69
CA GLY A 123 3.30 4.66 7.88
C GLY A 123 3.14 3.87 9.18
N TYR A 124 2.15 4.21 10.01
CA TYR A 124 1.99 3.64 11.34
C TYR A 124 1.65 2.14 11.37
N GLY A 125 1.03 1.61 10.31
CA GLY A 125 0.55 0.23 10.27
C GLY A 125 -0.96 0.13 10.42
N THR A 126 -1.43 -1.04 10.84
CA THR A 126 -2.82 -1.32 11.18
C THR A 126 -2.91 -1.78 12.63
N ALA A 127 -2.72 -3.07 12.93
CA ALA A 127 -2.84 -3.58 14.30
C ALA A 127 -1.77 -3.02 15.26
N LEU A 128 -0.58 -2.62 14.75
CA LEU A 128 0.45 -1.97 15.56
C LEU A 128 0.27 -0.45 15.66
N ALA A 129 -0.54 0.16 14.80
CA ALA A 129 -0.75 1.62 14.85
C ALA A 129 -1.37 2.08 16.19
N PRO A 130 -2.41 1.42 16.74
CA PRO A 130 -2.94 1.74 18.08
C PRO A 130 -1.90 1.67 19.18
N ILE A 131 -0.97 0.70 19.09
CA ILE A 131 0.08 0.48 20.07
C ILE A 131 1.09 1.63 20.03
N TYR A 132 1.54 2.02 18.83
CA TYR A 132 2.44 3.16 18.66
C TYR A 132 1.81 4.45 19.17
N LEU A 133 0.56 4.73 18.79
CA LEU A 133 -0.12 5.96 19.21
C LEU A 133 -0.45 5.97 20.71
N ALA A 134 -0.82 4.82 21.30
CA ALA A 134 -1.00 4.71 22.75
C ALA A 134 0.30 5.00 23.51
N HIS A 135 1.43 4.51 22.99
CA HIS A 135 2.74 4.80 23.57
C HIS A 135 3.12 6.29 23.42
N GLU A 136 2.88 6.90 22.26
CA GLU A 136 3.07 8.34 22.04
C GLU A 136 2.20 9.20 22.98
N GLN A 137 1.01 8.73 23.32
CA GLN A 137 0.11 9.35 24.30
C GLN A 137 0.54 9.14 25.78
N GLY A 138 1.66 8.44 26.01
CA GLY A 138 2.22 8.20 27.34
C GLY A 138 1.63 7.00 28.09
N LYS A 139 0.84 6.15 27.43
CA LYS A 139 0.30 4.93 28.06
C LYS A 139 1.41 3.89 28.26
N ALA A 140 1.39 3.22 29.41
CA ALA A 140 2.33 2.15 29.74
C ALA A 140 1.88 0.82 29.11
N ILE A 141 2.35 0.56 27.89
CA ILE A 141 1.98 -0.64 27.12
C ILE A 141 3.17 -1.60 27.04
N ALA A 142 2.99 -2.83 27.52
CA ALA A 142 3.84 -3.97 27.20
C ALA A 142 3.29 -4.70 25.97
N VAL A 143 4.15 -5.11 25.05
CA VAL A 143 3.75 -5.82 23.83
C VAL A 143 4.33 -7.22 23.84
N PHE A 144 3.46 -8.22 23.73
CA PHE A 144 3.84 -9.60 23.46
C PHE A 144 3.65 -9.86 21.97
N ALA A 145 4.73 -10.21 21.27
CA ALA A 145 4.69 -10.54 19.85
C ALA A 145 4.97 -12.03 19.68
N ASP A 146 4.04 -12.73 19.04
CA ASP A 146 4.27 -14.12 18.65
C ASP A 146 5.29 -14.20 17.52
N GLU A 147 6.23 -15.17 17.56
CA GLU A 147 7.25 -15.31 16.52
C GLU A 147 6.69 -15.48 15.10
N THR A 148 5.46 -15.99 14.96
CA THR A 148 4.74 -16.13 13.68
C THR A 148 5.43 -17.06 12.68
N ARG A 149 5.50 -18.36 13.01
CA ARG A 149 6.00 -19.40 12.08
C ARG A 149 5.10 -19.57 10.85
N PRO A 150 5.66 -20.01 9.70
CA PRO A 150 7.07 -20.41 9.49
C PRO A 150 8.00 -19.27 9.07
N LEU A 151 7.46 -18.09 8.74
CA LEU A 151 8.22 -17.00 8.11
C LEU A 151 8.80 -15.97 9.08
N LEU A 152 8.49 -16.11 10.38
CA LEU A 152 9.07 -15.33 11.46
C LEU A 152 8.87 -13.81 11.28
N GLN A 153 7.63 -13.39 11.09
CA GLN A 153 7.31 -11.99 10.86
C GLN A 153 7.21 -11.15 12.13
N GLY A 154 6.82 -11.75 13.25
CA GLY A 154 6.71 -11.07 14.54
C GLY A 154 8.07 -10.67 15.06
#